data_AF-A0A9D2WRN7-F1
#
_entry.id   AF-A0A9D2WRN7-F1
#
_cell.length_a   1.000
_cell.length_b   1.000
_cell.length_c   1.000
_cell.angle_alpha   90.00
_cell.angle_beta   90.00
_cell.angle_gamma   90.00
#
_symmetry.space_group_name_H-M   'P 1'
#
loop_
_entity.id
_entity.type
_entity.pdbx_description
1 polymer ?
#
loop_
_entity_poly.entity_id
_entity_poly.type
_entity_poly.pdbx_seq_one_letter_code
_entity_poly.pdbx_strand_id
1 'polypeptide(L)'
;MNGTSIWLMIIGVSLVSLLPRILPVALFSRFDFPKPFKRWLAFVAPAVLGALTALSVLAPEGAISISLNNRYIWAFLPTLLVAIKTKSLFYSLLVGIVITALLYNFV
;
A
#
# COMPACT_ATOMS: atom_id res chain seq x y z
N MET A 1 34.22 -7.20 -0.21
CA MET A 1 33.22 -7.34 0.87
C MET A 1 33.57 -8.60 1.64
N ASN A 2 33.90 -8.50 2.93
CA ASN A 2 34.43 -9.63 3.69
C ASN A 2 33.27 -10.55 4.11
N GLY A 3 33.47 -11.88 4.12
CA GLY A 3 32.41 -12.84 4.47
C GLY A 3 31.76 -12.56 5.84
N THR A 4 32.55 -12.04 6.78
CA THR A 4 32.10 -11.59 8.11
C THR A 4 31.13 -10.40 8.07
N SER A 5 31.33 -9.45 7.15
CA SER A 5 30.42 -8.31 7.00
C SER A 5 29.03 -8.71 6.48
N ILE A 6 28.96 -9.77 5.67
CA ILE A 6 27.68 -10.29 5.14
C ILE A 6 26.89 -10.95 6.29
N TRP A 7 27.53 -11.77 7.11
CA TRP A 7 26.90 -12.40 8.26
C TRP A 7 26.43 -11.38 9.31
N LEU A 8 27.25 -10.37 9.62
CA LEU A 8 26.87 -9.28 10.52
C LEU A 8 25.69 -8.47 9.98
N MET A 9 25.64 -8.23 8.67
CA MET A 9 24.52 -7.54 8.03
C MET A 9 23.23 -8.37 8.09
N ILE A 10 23.28 -9.67 7.80
CA ILE A 10 22.11 -10.56 7.87
C ILE A 10 21.55 -10.59 9.29
N ILE A 11 22.41 -10.77 10.30
CA ILE A 11 21.98 -10.81 11.69
C ILE A 11 21.46 -9.43 12.14
N GLY A 12 22.15 -8.35 11.77
CA GLY A 12 21.74 -6.98 12.10
C GLY A 12 20.39 -6.60 11.51
N VAL A 13 20.16 -6.88 10.22
CA VAL A 13 18.88 -6.62 9.55
C VAL A 13 17.77 -7.51 10.12
N SER A 14 18.06 -8.77 10.41
CA SER A 14 17.10 -9.68 11.03
C SER A 14 16.65 -9.18 12.40
N LEU A 15 17.59 -8.75 13.25
CA LEU A 15 17.27 -8.17 14.55
C LEU A 15 16.43 -6.90 14.42
N VAL A 16 16.86 -5.94 13.58
CA VAL A 16 16.17 -4.65 13.40
C VAL A 16 14.79 -4.81 12.77
N SER A 17 14.57 -5.82 11.93
CA SER A 17 13.25 -6.08 11.32
C SER A 17 12.32 -6.84 12.27
N LEU A 18 12.84 -7.85 12.97
CA LEU A 18 12.04 -8.71 13.85
C LEU A 18 11.73 -8.05 15.20
N LEU A 19 12.65 -7.27 15.77
CA LEU A 19 12.44 -6.55 17.04
C LEU A 19 11.13 -5.74 17.02
N PRO A 20 10.95 -4.74 16.13
CA PRO A 20 9.73 -3.93 16.12
C PRO A 20 8.47 -4.70 15.72
N ARG A 21 8.58 -5.90 15.15
CA ARG A 21 7.43 -6.73 14.79
C ARG A 21 7.01 -7.66 15.93
N ILE A 22 7.97 -8.24 16.64
CA ILE A 22 7.75 -9.21 17.71
C ILE A 22 7.53 -8.51 19.06
N LEU A 23 8.23 -7.40 19.35
CA LEU A 23 8.06 -6.66 20.60
C LEU A 23 6.61 -6.23 20.84
N PRO A 24 5.92 -5.56 19.89
CA PRO A 24 4.54 -5.15 20.10
C PRO A 24 3.63 -6.37 20.27
N VAL A 25 3.81 -7.41 19.44
CA VAL A 25 2.97 -8.60 19.53
C VAL A 25 3.16 -9.31 20.88
N ALA A 26 4.40 -9.50 21.34
CA ALA A 26 4.70 -10.17 22.59
C ALA A 26 4.27 -9.34 23.83
N LEU A 27 4.45 -8.01 23.79
CA LEU A 27 4.08 -7.12 24.89
C LEU A 27 2.56 -6.91 24.97
N PHE A 28 1.90 -6.73 23.82
CA PHE A 28 0.46 -6.48 23.75
C PHE A 28 -0.39 -7.76 23.69
N SER A 29 0.20 -8.95 23.51
CA SER A 29 -0.54 -10.24 23.55
C SER A 29 -1.25 -10.50 24.88
N ARG A 30 -0.86 -9.82 25.97
CA ARG A 30 -1.51 -9.94 27.29
C ARG A 30 -2.49 -8.82 27.61
N PHE A 31 -2.59 -7.80 26.75
CA PHE A 31 -3.51 -6.67 26.94
C PHE A 31 -4.76 -6.87 26.10
N ASP A 32 -5.88 -7.12 26.76
CA ASP A 32 -7.18 -7.04 26.10
C ASP A 32 -7.53 -5.57 25.83
N PHE A 33 -7.17 -5.09 24.64
CA PHE A 33 -7.54 -3.74 24.22
C PHE A 33 -9.07 -3.55 24.31
N PRO A 34 -9.55 -2.40 24.81
CA PRO A 34 -10.98 -2.12 24.89
C PRO A 34 -11.62 -2.22 23.50
N LYS A 35 -12.82 -2.82 23.41
CA LYS A 35 -13.58 -3.04 22.17
C LYS A 35 -13.59 -1.85 21.18
N PRO A 36 -13.79 -0.58 21.60
CA PRO A 36 -13.75 0.55 20.67
C PRO A 36 -12.36 0.77 20.05
N PHE A 37 -11.28 0.58 20.80
CA PHE A 37 -9.91 0.79 20.32
C PHE A 37 -9.49 -0.29 19.30
N LYS A 38 -9.83 -1.56 19.54
CA LYS A 38 -9.63 -2.65 18.56
C LYS A 38 -10.36 -2.34 17.24
N ARG A 39 -11.59 -1.83 17.32
CA ARG A 39 -12.38 -1.48 16.13
C ARG A 39 -11.78 -0.30 15.37
N TRP A 40 -11.27 0.72 16.07
CA TRP A 40 -10.56 1.84 15.44
C TRP A 40 -9.26 1.39 14.76
N LEU A 41 -8.44 0.57 15.43
CA LEU A 41 -7.20 0.01 14.87
C LEU A 41 -7.44 -0.78 13.57
N ALA A 42 -8.55 -1.52 13.48
CA ALA A 42 -8.93 -2.28 12.28
C ALA A 42 -9.16 -1.38 11.06
N PHE A 43 -9.51 -0.10 11.25
CA PHE A 43 -9.68 0.86 10.15
C PHE A 43 -8.39 1.56 9.73
N VAL A 44 -7.33 1.50 10.54
CA VAL A 44 -6.05 2.16 10.22
C VAL A 44 -5.45 1.58 8.95
N ALA A 45 -5.35 0.24 8.84
CA ALA A 45 -4.78 -0.41 7.66
C ALA A 45 -5.52 -0.05 6.34
N PRO A 46 -6.86 -0.21 6.23
CA PRO A 46 -7.56 0.17 5.01
C PRO A 46 -7.55 1.69 4.76
N ALA A 47 -7.56 2.53 5.79
CA ALA A 47 -7.47 3.99 5.63
C ALA A 47 -6.11 4.40 5.05
N VAL A 48 -5.01 3.82 5.55
CA VAL A 48 -3.67 4.07 5.05
C VAL A 48 -3.53 3.59 3.61
N LEU A 49 -3.98 2.38 3.28
CA LEU A 49 -3.96 1.87 1.89
C LEU A 49 -4.79 2.76 0.94
N GLY A 50 -5.96 3.22 1.39
CA GLY A 50 -6.79 4.15 0.64
C GLY A 50 -6.11 5.50 0.42
N ALA A 51 -5.49 6.06 1.46
CA ALA A 51 -4.75 7.32 1.37
C ALA A 51 -3.53 7.20 0.43
N LEU A 52 -2.78 6.09 0.51
CA LEU A 52 -1.65 5.82 -0.39
C LEU A 52 -2.11 5.73 -1.85
N THR A 53 -3.25 5.08 -2.09
CA THR A 53 -3.85 4.99 -3.43
C THR A 53 -4.36 6.35 -3.92
N ALA A 54 -4.96 7.13 -3.03
CA ALA A 54 -5.41 8.49 -3.37
C ALA A 54 -4.22 9.39 -3.70
N LEU A 55 -3.15 9.34 -2.92
CA LEU A 55 -1.92 10.10 -3.16
C LEU A 55 -1.26 9.71 -4.48
N SER A 56 -1.17 8.41 -4.79
CA SER A 56 -0.58 7.96 -6.05
C SER A 56 -1.35 8.41 -7.29
N VAL A 57 -2.64 8.71 -7.16
CA VAL A 57 -3.51 9.18 -8.26
C VAL A 57 -3.60 10.71 -8.31
N LEU A 58 -3.82 11.37 -7.17
CA LEU A 58 -4.08 12.82 -7.09
C LEU A 58 -2.81 13.66 -6.99
N ALA A 59 -1.73 13.14 -6.42
CA ALA A 59 -0.49 13.86 -6.19
C ALA A 59 0.76 13.03 -6.53
N PRO A 60 0.89 12.50 -7.77
CA PRO A 60 2.02 11.67 -8.17
C PRO A 60 3.37 12.40 -8.05
N GLU A 61 3.39 13.71 -8.33
CA GLU A 61 4.58 14.57 -8.29
C GLU A 61 4.71 15.38 -6.96
N GLY A 62 3.96 14.99 -5.92
CA GLY A 62 3.95 15.70 -4.64
C GLY A 62 3.12 17.00 -4.60
N ALA A 63 2.66 17.49 -5.76
CA ALA A 63 1.67 18.55 -5.87
C ALA A 63 0.29 17.97 -6.23
N ILE A 64 -0.76 18.48 -5.57
CA ILE A 64 -2.14 18.07 -5.84
C ILE A 64 -2.51 18.55 -7.25
N SER A 65 -2.61 17.60 -8.18
CA SER A 65 -2.90 17.85 -9.60
C SER A 65 -4.29 17.32 -9.93
N ILE A 66 -5.31 17.94 -9.34
CA ILE A 66 -6.74 17.69 -9.66
C ILE A 66 -7.07 18.46 -10.95
N SER A 67 -6.41 18.10 -12.03
CA SER A 67 -6.72 18.60 -13.38
C SER A 67 -7.30 17.44 -14.19
N LEU A 68 -8.30 17.71 -15.04
CA LEU A 68 -8.81 16.71 -16.01
C LEU A 68 -7.71 16.21 -16.96
N ASN A 69 -6.57 16.90 -17.04
CA ASN A 69 -5.39 16.47 -17.79
C ASN A 69 -4.56 15.39 -17.06
N ASN A 70 -4.84 15.13 -15.78
CA ASN A 70 -4.10 14.12 -15.03
C ASN A 70 -4.51 12.71 -15.50
N ARG A 71 -3.59 12.05 -16.23
CA ARG A 71 -3.78 10.74 -16.83
C ARG A 71 -4.10 9.66 -15.78
N TYR A 72 -3.58 9.79 -14.57
CA TYR A 72 -3.76 8.80 -13.51
C TYR A 72 -5.20 8.71 -13.01
N ILE A 73 -5.95 9.83 -13.02
CA ILE A 73 -7.38 9.84 -12.66
C ILE A 73 -8.19 9.02 -13.67
N TRP A 74 -7.87 9.14 -14.96
CA TRP A 74 -8.50 8.38 -16.04
C TRP A 74 -8.15 6.89 -16.02
N ALA A 75 -6.96 6.52 -15.51
CA ALA A 75 -6.61 5.12 -15.26
C ALA A 75 -7.34 4.56 -14.02
N PHE A 76 -7.49 5.38 -12.99
CA PHE A 76 -8.07 4.99 -11.70
C PHE A 76 -9.58 4.74 -11.76
N LEU A 77 -10.35 5.58 -12.46
CA LEU A 77 -11.81 5.44 -12.56
C LEU A 77 -12.25 4.05 -13.07
N PRO A 78 -11.79 3.58 -14.25
CA PRO A 78 -12.21 2.29 -14.80
C PRO A 78 -11.65 1.10 -13.99
N THR A 79 -10.45 1.23 -13.42
CA THR A 79 -9.90 0.18 -12.54
C THR A 79 -10.69 0.01 -11.26
N LEU A 80 -11.11 1.13 -10.65
CA LEU A 80 -11.96 1.11 -9.46
C LEU A 80 -13.33 0.49 -9.76
N LEU A 81 -13.94 0.80 -10.90
CA LEU A 81 -15.20 0.18 -11.32
C LEU A 81 -15.08 -1.34 -11.45
N VAL A 82 -13.99 -1.83 -12.06
CA VAL A 82 -13.74 -3.27 -12.19
C VAL A 82 -13.45 -3.91 -10.84
N ALA A 83 -12.71 -3.24 -9.96
CA ALA A 83 -12.41 -3.72 -8.62
C ALA A 83 -13.69 -3.93 -7.79
N ILE A 84 -14.62 -2.97 -7.84
CA ILE A 84 -15.90 -3.06 -7.12
C ILE A 84 -16.78 -4.17 -7.68
N LYS A 85 -16.86 -4.29 -9.02
CA LYS A 85 -17.72 -5.28 -9.68
C LYS A 85 -17.21 -6.71 -9.51
N THR A 86 -15.91 -6.91 -9.67
CA THR A 86 -15.32 -8.26 -9.72
C THR A 86 -14.88 -8.76 -8.35
N LYS A 87 -14.69 -7.85 -7.38
CA LYS A 87 -14.16 -8.14 -6.02
C LYS A 87 -12.90 -9.02 -6.04
N SER A 88 -12.12 -8.93 -7.12
CA SER A 88 -10.94 -9.75 -7.37
C SER A 88 -9.77 -8.86 -7.73
N LEU A 89 -8.68 -9.04 -6.98
CA LEU A 89 -7.42 -8.32 -7.17
C LEU A 89 -6.83 -8.57 -8.56
N PHE A 90 -7.02 -9.78 -9.09
CA PHE A 90 -6.41 -10.16 -10.37
C PHE A 90 -7.01 -9.37 -11.54
N TYR A 91 -8.34 -9.25 -11.57
CA TYR A 91 -9.04 -8.50 -12.62
C TYR A 91 -8.80 -6.99 -12.49
N SER A 92 -8.77 -6.43 -11.28
CA SER A 92 -8.46 -5.01 -11.11
C SER A 92 -7.03 -4.68 -11.54
N LEU A 93 -6.07 -5.56 -11.24
CA LEU A 93 -4.68 -5.39 -11.64
C LEU A 93 -4.52 -5.46 -13.16
N LEU A 94 -5.09 -6.48 -13.80
CA LEU A 94 -4.98 -6.68 -15.24
C LEU A 94 -5.58 -5.48 -15.99
N VAL A 95 -6.78 -5.05 -15.60
CA VAL A 95 -7.42 -3.86 -16.19
C VAL A 95 -6.56 -2.61 -15.95
N GLY A 96 -5.96 -2.45 -14.78
CA GLY A 96 -5.11 -1.28 -14.51
C GLY A 96 -3.85 -1.23 -15.34
N ILE A 97 -3.20 -2.37 -15.54
CA ILE A 97 -2.05 -2.48 -16.43
C ILE A 97 -2.45 -2.14 -17.86
N VAL A 98 -3.52 -2.75 -18.37
CA VAL A 98 -3.99 -2.53 -19.74
C VAL A 98 -4.36 -1.08 -19.99
N ILE A 99 -5.11 -0.46 -19.07
CA ILE A 99 -5.53 0.93 -19.21
C ILE A 99 -4.34 1.88 -19.14
N THR A 100 -3.45 1.70 -18.15
CA THR A 100 -2.25 2.55 -18.04
C THR A 100 -1.36 2.41 -19.28
N ALA A 101 -1.19 1.18 -19.80
CA ALA A 101 -0.43 0.93 -21.01
C ALA A 101 -1.04 1.62 -22.24
N LEU A 102 -2.37 1.57 -22.41
CA LEU A 102 -3.06 2.26 -23.49
C LEU A 102 -2.92 3.78 -23.37
N LEU A 103 -3.07 4.34 -22.17
CA LEU A 103 -2.98 5.77 -21.93
C LEU A 103 -1.58 6.34 -22.17
N TYR A 104 -0.53 5.53 -21.95
CA TYR A 104 0.87 5.89 -22.17
C TYR A 104 1.33 5.65 -23.62
N ASN A 105 0.71 4.72 -24.36
CA ASN A 105 1.10 4.42 -25.74
C ASN A 105 0.40 5.31 -26.77
N PHE A 106 -0.83 5.75 -26.50
CA PHE A 106 -1.63 6.57 -27.44
C PHE A 106 -1.47 8.09 -27.26
N VAL A 107 -0.71 8.57 -26.26
CA VAL A 107 -0.40 9.98 -26.00
C VAL A 107 1.05 10.12 -25.63
#